data_AF-X1KMN7-F1
#
_entry.id   AF-X1KMN7-F1
#
_cell.length_a   1.000
_cell.length_b   1.000
_cell.length_c   1.000
_cell.angle_alpha   90.00
_cell.angle_beta   90.00
_cell.angle_gamma   90.00
#
_symmetry.space_group_name_H-M   'P 1'
#
loop_
_entity.id
_entity.type
_entity.pdbx_description
1 polymer ?
#
loop_
_entity_poly.entity_id
_entity_poly.type
_entity_poly.pdbx_seq_one_letter_code
_entity_poly.pdbx_strand_id
1 'polypeptide(L)'
;MVYRRTKEEAPARAEEIAHTEEEGIVFDFLTLPVRVLGDEKGNVTGMECIKMRLGEPDESGGRKPLPIEGSNFVMQVDMVINAIGATANPIVARSATSVQTNKRGYFMVDEKTRATSREGIFAGGDITRGSATVISAIGDGKKAARAIDGYLSSGGSLGKAST
;
A
#
# COMPACT_ATOMS: atom_id res chain seq x y z
N MET A 1 -7.27 17.55 3.56
CA MET A 1 -7.01 16.10 3.49
C MET A 1 -8.23 15.34 3.95
N VAL A 2 -8.79 14.48 3.11
CA VAL A 2 -9.97 13.67 3.47
C VAL A 2 -9.53 12.27 3.88
N TYR A 3 -9.85 11.87 5.12
CA TYR A 3 -9.42 10.58 5.67
C TYR A 3 -10.58 9.82 6.33
N ARG A 4 -10.73 8.55 5.96
CA ARG A 4 -11.88 7.71 6.38
C ARG A 4 -11.84 7.23 7.83
N ARG A 5 -10.74 7.43 8.54
CA ARG A 5 -10.56 7.06 9.96
C ARG A 5 -10.20 8.30 10.80
N THR A 6 -9.83 8.12 12.06
CA THR A 6 -9.39 9.21 12.94
C THR A 6 -7.89 9.49 12.77
N LYS A 7 -7.40 10.50 13.48
CA LYS A 7 -5.97 10.88 13.49
C LYS A 7 -5.11 9.75 14.06
N GLU A 8 -5.63 9.03 15.05
CA GLU A 8 -4.96 7.95 15.76
C GLU A 8 -4.71 6.72 14.88
N GLU A 9 -5.56 6.47 13.87
CA GLU A 9 -5.34 5.38 12.90
C GLU A 9 -4.59 5.83 11.64
N ALA A 10 -4.17 7.10 11.55
CA ALA A 10 -3.41 7.57 10.40
C ALA A 10 -2.04 6.86 10.35
N PRO A 11 -1.65 6.27 9.21
CA PRO A 11 -0.40 5.54 9.08
C PRO A 11 0.83 6.46 8.95
N ALA A 12 0.62 7.77 8.77
CA ALA A 12 1.68 8.76 8.69
C ALA A 12 2.36 8.93 10.05
N ARG A 13 3.62 9.41 10.05
CA ARG A 13 4.32 9.66 11.31
C ARG A 13 3.65 10.82 12.05
N ALA A 14 3.58 10.73 13.37
CA ALA A 14 2.95 11.78 14.19
C ALA A 14 3.57 13.18 13.94
N GLU A 15 4.88 13.23 13.74
CA GLU A 15 5.63 14.45 13.38
C GLU A 15 5.19 15.01 12.01
N GLU A 16 4.97 14.15 11.01
CA GLU A 16 4.49 14.58 9.68
C GLU A 16 3.08 15.17 9.77
N ILE A 17 2.21 14.56 10.59
CA ILE A 17 0.85 15.07 10.81
C ILE A 17 0.90 16.44 11.52
N ALA A 18 1.75 16.59 12.54
CA ALA A 18 1.91 17.85 13.26
C ALA A 18 2.42 18.97 12.33
N HIS A 19 3.47 18.73 11.55
CA HIS A 19 3.96 19.71 10.57
C HIS A 19 2.89 20.06 9.52
N THR A 20 2.12 19.07 9.06
CA THR A 20 1.03 19.31 8.09
C THR A 20 -0.06 20.22 8.67
N GLU A 21 -0.38 20.07 9.97
CA GLU A 21 -1.31 20.97 10.68
C GLU A 21 -0.71 22.37 10.87
N GLU A 22 0.58 22.47 11.20
CA GLU A 22 1.31 23.75 11.33
C GLU A 22 1.39 24.53 10.01
N GLU A 23 1.48 23.82 8.88
CA GLU A 23 1.42 24.38 7.53
C GLU A 23 -0.01 24.82 7.12
N GLY A 24 -1.00 24.59 7.98
CA GLY A 24 -2.38 25.03 7.76
C GLY A 24 -3.24 24.09 6.91
N ILE A 25 -2.80 22.85 6.70
CA ILE A 25 -3.59 21.85 5.98
C ILE A 25 -4.75 21.38 6.85
N VAL A 26 -5.97 21.50 6.33
CA VAL A 26 -7.20 21.08 7.02
C VAL A 26 -7.38 19.57 6.87
N PHE A 27 -7.65 18.88 7.99
CA PHE A 27 -7.99 17.45 8.00
C PHE A 27 -9.49 17.23 8.21
N ASP A 28 -10.12 16.55 7.27
CA ASP A 28 -11.46 16.00 7.37
C ASP A 28 -11.37 14.52 7.73
N PHE A 29 -11.21 14.24 9.01
CA PHE A 29 -11.26 12.88 9.55
C PHE A 29 -12.67 12.30 9.45
N LEU A 30 -12.77 10.97 9.56
CA LEU A 30 -14.02 10.22 9.48
C LEU A 30 -14.86 10.63 8.26
N THR A 31 -14.21 10.83 7.12
CA THR A 31 -14.84 11.30 5.88
C THR A 31 -14.33 10.45 4.72
N LEU A 32 -15.24 9.95 3.90
CA LEU A 32 -14.92 9.10 2.75
C LEU A 32 -15.50 9.71 1.46
N PRO A 33 -14.68 9.97 0.43
CA PRO A 33 -15.17 10.33 -0.89
C PRO A 33 -15.97 9.19 -1.52
N VAL A 34 -17.15 9.50 -2.06
CA VAL A 34 -18.00 8.52 -2.78
C VAL A 34 -18.17 8.86 -4.25
N ARG A 35 -18.03 10.14 -4.64
CA ARG A 35 -18.15 10.58 -6.03
C ARG A 35 -17.40 11.89 -6.26
N VAL A 36 -16.67 12.00 -7.36
CA VAL A 36 -16.13 13.28 -7.86
C VAL A 36 -17.17 13.92 -8.77
N LEU A 37 -17.46 15.20 -8.55
CA LEU A 37 -18.41 15.99 -9.34
C LEU A 37 -17.64 16.81 -10.37
N GLY A 38 -18.21 16.96 -11.56
CA GLY A 38 -17.64 17.79 -12.60
C GLY A 38 -18.67 18.57 -13.40
N ASP A 39 -18.20 19.59 -14.10
CA ASP A 39 -19.00 20.39 -15.04
C ASP A 39 -19.04 19.75 -16.45
N GLU A 40 -19.78 20.38 -17.36
CA GLU A 40 -19.91 19.95 -18.76
C GLU A 40 -18.58 20.02 -19.54
N LYS A 41 -17.59 20.76 -19.03
CA LYS A 41 -16.26 20.90 -19.63
C LYS A 41 -15.26 19.87 -19.09
N GLY A 42 -15.67 19.04 -18.12
CA GLY A 42 -14.84 18.03 -17.49
C GLY A 42 -13.96 18.55 -16.35
N ASN A 43 -14.21 19.76 -15.83
CA ASN A 43 -13.50 20.27 -14.66
C ASN A 43 -14.14 19.73 -13.38
N VAL A 44 -13.32 19.47 -12.36
CA VAL A 44 -13.83 19.13 -11.03
C VAL A 44 -14.49 20.36 -10.41
N THR A 45 -15.69 20.18 -9.87
CA THR A 45 -16.46 21.22 -9.18
C THR A 45 -16.73 20.88 -7.72
N GLY A 46 -16.51 19.63 -7.33
CA GLY A 46 -16.68 19.19 -5.97
C GLY A 46 -16.47 17.71 -5.79
N MET A 47 -16.62 17.26 -4.55
CA MET A 47 -16.49 15.87 -4.17
C MET A 47 -17.58 15.54 -3.16
N GLU A 48 -18.45 14.61 -3.52
CA GLU A 48 -19.44 14.05 -2.60
C GLU A 48 -18.72 13.12 -1.63
N CYS A 49 -18.96 13.35 -0.35
CA CYS A 49 -18.38 12.59 0.75
C CYS A 49 -19.49 12.07 1.67
N ILE A 50 -19.19 10.99 2.39
CA ILE A 50 -20.03 10.45 3.46
C ILE A 50 -19.25 10.47 4.78
N LYS A 51 -19.93 10.76 5.90
CA LYS A 51 -19.31 10.66 7.22
C LYS A 51 -19.19 9.19 7.63
N MET A 52 -18.12 8.92 8.37
CA MET A 52 -17.76 7.60 8.86
C MET A 52 -17.83 7.57 10.38
N ARG A 53 -18.00 6.39 10.94
CA ARG A 53 -17.72 6.09 12.34
C ARG A 53 -16.78 4.90 12.42
N LEU A 54 -16.02 4.78 13.50
CA LEU A 54 -15.24 3.58 13.74
C LEU A 54 -16.14 2.48 14.30
N GLY A 55 -15.97 1.27 13.77
CA GLY A 55 -16.47 0.05 14.39
C GLY A 55 -15.52 -0.48 15.46
N GLU A 56 -15.78 -1.71 15.91
CA GLU A 56 -14.91 -2.42 16.84
C GLU A 56 -13.50 -2.65 16.26
N PRO A 57 -12.48 -2.72 17.12
CA PRO A 57 -11.14 -3.13 16.71
C PRO A 57 -11.15 -4.57 16.18
N ASP A 58 -10.43 -4.79 15.08
CA ASP A 58 -10.17 -6.11 14.53
C ASP A 58 -8.98 -6.81 15.23
N GLU A 59 -8.67 -8.04 14.81
CA GLU A 59 -7.56 -8.85 15.36
C GLU A 59 -6.18 -8.18 15.22
N SER A 60 -6.04 -7.21 14.31
CA SER A 60 -4.81 -6.42 14.14
C SER A 60 -4.78 -5.14 14.98
N GLY A 61 -5.83 -4.89 15.79
CA GLY A 61 -6.05 -3.66 16.53
C GLY A 61 -6.61 -2.51 15.68
N GLY A 62 -6.83 -2.75 14.39
CA GLY A 62 -7.33 -1.75 13.45
C GLY A 62 -8.84 -1.57 13.58
N ARG A 63 -9.30 -0.32 13.58
CA ARG A 63 -10.75 -0.04 13.57
C ARG A 63 -11.27 0.08 12.14
N LYS A 64 -12.34 -0.66 11.83
CA LYS A 64 -12.98 -0.60 10.51
C LYS A 64 -13.86 0.66 10.41
N PRO A 65 -13.68 1.52 9.39
CA PRO A 65 -14.57 2.65 9.18
C PRO A 65 -15.89 2.16 8.58
N LEU A 66 -17.01 2.60 9.16
CA LEU A 66 -18.37 2.28 8.76
C LEU A 66 -19.10 3.55 8.34
N PRO A 67 -19.81 3.56 7.19
CA PRO A 67 -20.55 4.74 6.75
C PRO A 67 -21.70 5.04 7.72
N ILE A 68 -21.96 6.34 7.92
CA ILE A 68 -23.16 6.83 8.60
C ILE A 68 -24.19 7.11 7.50
N GLU A 69 -25.25 6.31 7.43
CA GLU A 69 -26.30 6.47 6.42
C GLU A 69 -26.95 7.85 6.50
N GLY A 70 -27.24 8.46 5.34
CA GLY A 70 -27.84 9.79 5.25
C GLY A 70 -26.90 10.95 5.58
N SER A 71 -25.61 10.71 5.84
CA SER A 71 -24.63 11.76 6.17
C SER A 71 -23.88 12.34 4.97
N ASN A 72 -24.36 12.09 3.75
CA ASN A 72 -23.72 12.58 2.54
C ASN A 72 -23.71 14.12 2.49
N PHE A 73 -22.60 14.67 2.04
CA PHE A 73 -22.44 16.11 1.82
C PHE A 73 -21.50 16.37 0.66
N VAL A 74 -21.56 17.57 0.08
CA VAL A 74 -20.67 17.99 -1.00
C VAL A 74 -19.60 18.92 -0.46
N MET A 75 -18.34 18.55 -0.67
CA MET A 75 -17.19 19.41 -0.45
C MET A 75 -16.85 20.13 -1.76
N GLN A 76 -16.82 21.45 -1.75
CA GLN A 76 -16.44 22.25 -2.92
C GLN A 76 -14.92 22.21 -3.10
N VAL A 77 -14.47 21.66 -4.22
CA VAL A 77 -13.06 21.52 -4.59
C VAL A 77 -12.93 21.63 -6.11
N ASP A 78 -11.77 22.10 -6.58
CA ASP A 78 -11.40 22.24 -7.98
C ASP A 78 -10.37 21.18 -8.43
N MET A 79 -9.75 20.49 -7.47
CA MET A 79 -8.77 19.43 -7.72
C MET A 79 -8.90 18.30 -6.69
N VAL A 80 -8.76 17.06 -7.16
CA VAL A 80 -8.71 15.86 -6.29
C VAL A 80 -7.43 15.09 -6.57
N ILE A 81 -6.61 14.91 -5.55
CA ILE A 81 -5.40 14.08 -5.58
C ILE A 81 -5.69 12.77 -4.85
N ASN A 82 -5.72 11.67 -5.60
CA ASN A 82 -5.99 10.36 -5.02
C ASN A 82 -4.72 9.73 -4.42
N ALA A 83 -4.67 9.63 -3.09
CA ALA A 83 -3.54 9.09 -2.32
C ALA A 83 -3.90 7.84 -1.49
N ILE A 84 -4.77 6.96 -1.99
CA ILE A 84 -5.21 5.74 -1.28
C ILE A 84 -4.19 4.58 -1.27
N GLY A 85 -2.99 4.81 -1.82
CA GLY A 85 -1.92 3.82 -1.92
C GLY A 85 -1.79 3.19 -3.32
N ALA A 86 -0.79 2.32 -3.46
CA ALA A 86 -0.48 1.62 -4.69
C ALA A 86 -0.55 0.10 -4.50
N THR A 87 -0.75 -0.64 -5.58
CA THR A 87 -0.78 -2.11 -5.60
C THR A 87 0.20 -2.66 -6.61
N ALA A 88 0.49 -3.96 -6.51
CA ALA A 88 1.33 -4.65 -7.48
C ALA A 88 0.78 -4.50 -8.91
N ASN A 89 1.65 -4.21 -9.86
CA ASN A 89 1.26 -4.13 -11.27
C ASN A 89 0.88 -5.54 -11.78
N PRO A 90 -0.39 -5.76 -12.18
CA PRO A 90 -0.85 -7.09 -12.58
C PRO A 90 -0.19 -7.58 -13.87
N ILE A 91 0.36 -6.68 -14.70
CA ILE A 91 1.10 -7.07 -15.91
C ILE A 91 2.40 -7.77 -15.52
N VAL A 92 3.14 -7.25 -14.54
CA VAL A 92 4.41 -7.82 -14.07
C VAL A 92 4.20 -9.23 -13.50
N ALA A 93 3.12 -9.42 -12.72
CA ALA A 93 2.73 -10.73 -12.22
C ALA A 93 2.38 -11.73 -13.33
N ARG A 94 1.72 -11.28 -14.39
CA ARG A 94 1.40 -12.16 -15.54
C ARG A 94 2.61 -12.44 -16.43
N SER A 95 3.49 -11.47 -16.63
CA SER A 95 4.66 -11.59 -17.50
C SER A 95 5.81 -12.38 -16.87
N ALA A 96 5.91 -12.40 -15.54
CA ALA A 96 6.84 -13.24 -14.80
C ALA A 96 6.33 -14.70 -14.77
N THR A 97 6.29 -15.35 -15.94
CA THR A 97 5.78 -16.73 -16.12
C THR A 97 6.34 -17.66 -15.04
N SER A 98 5.51 -18.44 -14.35
CA SER A 98 5.94 -19.38 -13.31
C SER A 98 6.45 -18.78 -11.98
N VAL A 99 6.35 -17.46 -11.78
CA VAL A 99 6.48 -16.86 -10.44
C VAL A 99 5.11 -16.83 -9.77
N GLN A 100 4.97 -17.51 -8.64
CA GLN A 100 3.73 -17.56 -7.88
C GLN A 100 3.48 -16.23 -7.15
N THR A 101 2.22 -15.81 -7.12
CA THR A 101 1.77 -14.61 -6.40
C THR A 101 0.72 -14.97 -5.35
N ASN A 102 0.64 -14.18 -4.28
CA ASN A 102 -0.47 -14.28 -3.33
C ASN A 102 -1.77 -13.72 -3.93
N LYS A 103 -2.88 -13.82 -3.19
CA LYS A 103 -4.21 -13.31 -3.61
C LYS A 103 -4.24 -11.81 -3.93
N ARG A 104 -3.25 -11.03 -3.48
CA ARG A 104 -3.12 -9.59 -3.70
C ARG A 104 -2.16 -9.23 -4.85
N GLY A 105 -1.63 -10.24 -5.56
CA GLY A 105 -0.75 -10.05 -6.71
C GLY A 105 0.74 -9.80 -6.38
N TYR A 106 1.15 -9.95 -5.12
CA TYR A 106 2.56 -9.82 -4.72
C TYR A 106 3.30 -11.14 -4.86
N PHE A 107 4.58 -11.08 -5.23
CA PHE A 107 5.42 -12.26 -5.44
C PHE A 107 5.65 -12.99 -4.12
N MET A 108 5.42 -14.31 -4.13
CA MET A 108 5.77 -15.17 -3.00
C MET A 108 7.26 -15.52 -3.09
N VAL A 109 7.96 -15.32 -1.96
CA VAL A 109 9.40 -15.52 -1.87
C VAL A 109 9.78 -16.19 -0.56
N ASP A 110 10.89 -16.91 -0.58
CA ASP A 110 11.52 -17.40 0.64
C ASP A 110 12.04 -16.23 1.50
N GLU A 111 11.84 -16.28 2.81
CA GLU A 111 12.15 -15.15 3.69
C GLU A 111 13.65 -14.89 3.90
N LYS A 112 14.47 -15.94 3.76
CA LYS A 112 15.92 -15.89 3.99
C LYS A 112 16.67 -15.52 2.72
N THR A 113 16.33 -16.17 1.62
CA THR A 113 17.02 -16.08 0.33
C THR A 113 16.37 -15.12 -0.64
N ARG A 114 15.07 -14.81 -0.46
CA ARG A 114 14.26 -14.03 -1.39
C ARG A 114 14.05 -14.69 -2.77
N ALA A 115 14.34 -15.98 -2.86
CA ALA A 115 14.06 -16.78 -4.06
C ALA A 115 12.54 -16.89 -4.27
N THR A 116 12.11 -16.80 -5.53
CA THR A 116 10.72 -17.03 -5.93
C THR A 116 10.45 -18.51 -6.17
N SER A 117 9.23 -18.87 -6.57
CA SER A 117 8.91 -20.23 -7.07
C SER A 117 9.61 -20.58 -8.38
N ARG A 118 10.19 -19.62 -9.09
CA ARG A 118 10.94 -19.84 -10.33
C ARG A 118 12.43 -19.81 -10.04
N GLU A 119 13.11 -20.90 -10.40
CA GLU A 119 14.55 -21.03 -10.23
C GLU A 119 15.31 -19.91 -10.94
N GLY A 120 16.38 -19.42 -10.30
CA GLY A 120 17.17 -18.30 -10.78
C GLY A 120 16.50 -16.92 -10.65
N ILE A 121 15.28 -16.84 -10.10
CA ILE A 121 14.56 -15.57 -9.91
C ILE A 121 14.36 -15.25 -8.45
N PHE A 122 14.72 -14.02 -8.10
CA PHE A 122 14.66 -13.46 -6.76
C PHE A 122 13.86 -12.16 -6.78
N ALA A 123 13.19 -11.83 -5.68
CA ALA A 123 12.42 -10.60 -5.57
C ALA A 123 12.45 -10.01 -4.15
N GLY A 124 12.43 -8.67 -4.06
CA GLY A 124 12.52 -7.95 -2.80
C GLY A 124 11.77 -6.62 -2.83
N GLY A 125 11.53 -6.02 -1.66
CA GLY A 125 10.81 -4.75 -1.55
C GLY A 125 9.30 -4.89 -1.80
N ASP A 126 8.67 -3.79 -2.21
CA ASP A 126 7.21 -3.65 -2.23
C ASP A 126 6.50 -4.69 -3.10
N ILE A 127 7.14 -5.20 -4.17
CA ILE A 127 6.56 -6.25 -5.03
C ILE A 127 6.32 -7.57 -4.27
N THR A 128 6.94 -7.75 -3.10
CA THR A 128 6.76 -8.93 -2.24
C THR A 128 5.98 -8.64 -0.95
N ARG A 129 6.00 -7.39 -0.47
CA ARG A 129 5.43 -7.01 0.85
C ARG A 129 4.17 -6.15 0.76
N GLY A 130 3.90 -5.52 -0.39
CA GLY A 130 3.05 -4.32 -0.45
C GLY A 130 3.78 -3.08 0.04
N SER A 131 3.09 -1.94 0.11
CA SER A 131 3.64 -0.66 0.58
C SER A 131 4.39 -0.82 1.90
N ALA A 132 5.72 -0.90 1.82
CA ALA A 132 6.60 -1.12 2.95
C ALA A 132 7.58 0.05 3.10
N THR A 133 8.51 -0.05 4.04
CA THR A 133 9.52 0.99 4.25
C THR A 133 10.72 0.78 3.34
N VAL A 134 11.41 1.88 3.01
CA VAL A 134 12.67 1.87 2.25
C VAL A 134 13.71 0.93 2.88
N ILE A 135 13.82 0.91 4.21
CA ILE A 135 14.75 0.03 4.94
C ILE A 135 14.43 -1.45 4.70
N SER A 136 13.14 -1.81 4.64
CA SER A 136 12.71 -3.18 4.37
C SER A 136 13.12 -3.61 2.95
N ALA A 137 12.94 -2.73 1.96
CA ALA A 137 13.34 -2.98 0.58
C ALA A 137 14.86 -3.15 0.45
N ILE A 138 15.65 -2.30 1.11
CA ILE A 138 17.12 -2.43 1.15
C ILE A 138 17.53 -3.76 1.82
N GLY A 139 16.87 -4.13 2.91
CA GLY A 139 17.11 -5.40 3.61
C GLY A 139 16.85 -6.61 2.71
N ASP A 140 15.74 -6.60 1.97
CA ASP A 140 15.44 -7.64 0.99
C ASP A 140 16.46 -7.68 -0.14
N GLY A 141 16.88 -6.53 -0.66
CA GLY A 141 17.92 -6.42 -1.68
C GLY A 141 19.24 -7.05 -1.24
N LYS A 142 19.69 -6.79 0.00
CA LYS A 142 20.91 -7.39 0.56
C LYS A 142 20.79 -8.91 0.71
N LYS A 143 19.61 -9.44 1.09
CA LYS A 143 19.37 -10.88 1.17
C LYS A 143 19.39 -11.53 -0.22
N ALA A 144 18.67 -10.94 -1.17
CA ALA A 144 18.62 -11.42 -2.54
C ALA A 144 20.00 -11.43 -3.19
N ALA A 145 20.79 -10.37 -3.02
CA ALA A 145 22.15 -10.29 -3.56
C ALA A 145 23.05 -11.42 -3.09
N ARG A 146 23.05 -11.73 -1.78
CA ARG A 146 23.82 -12.86 -1.22
C ARG A 146 23.34 -14.21 -1.74
N ALA A 147 22.04 -14.38 -1.93
CA ALA A 147 21.47 -15.63 -2.45
C ALA A 147 21.79 -15.80 -3.95
N ILE A 148 21.75 -14.72 -4.73
CA ILE A 148 22.16 -14.71 -6.14
C ILE A 148 23.64 -15.06 -6.26
N ASP A 149 24.50 -14.45 -5.46
CA ASP A 149 25.94 -14.74 -5.43
C ASP A 149 26.21 -16.23 -5.13
N GLY A 150 25.55 -16.78 -4.10
CA GLY A 150 25.62 -18.20 -3.78
C GLY A 150 25.09 -19.10 -4.89
N TYR A 151 23.98 -18.73 -5.53
CA TYR A 151 23.37 -19.48 -6.65
C TYR A 151 24.28 -19.52 -7.88
N LEU A 152 24.91 -18.41 -8.24
CA LEU A 152 25.81 -18.33 -9.38
C LEU A 152 27.13 -19.07 -9.11
N SER A 153 27.67 -18.93 -7.90
CA SER A 153 28.92 -19.57 -7.49
C SER A 153 28.82 -21.11 -7.39
N SER A 154 27.62 -21.65 -7.22
CA SER A 154 27.35 -23.09 -7.14
C SER A 154 26.96 -23.74 -8.47
N GLY A 155 27.03 -23.01 -9.58
CA GLY A 155 26.62 -23.52 -10.89
C GLY A 155 25.10 -23.57 -11.09
N GLY A 156 24.35 -22.70 -10.42
CA GLY A 156 22.90 -22.60 -10.57
C GLY A 156 22.11 -23.45 -9.60
N SER A 157 22.59 -23.65 -8.36
CA SER A 157 21.85 -24.37 -7.32
C SER A 157 21.89 -23.63 -5.99
N LEU A 158 20.74 -23.22 -5.46
CA LEU A 158 20.69 -22.77 -4.07
C LEU A 158 20.83 -24.01 -3.18
N GLY A 159 21.99 -24.16 -2.55
CA GLY A 159 22.20 -25.23 -1.57
C GLY A 159 21.05 -25.22 -0.56
N LYS A 160 20.39 -26.36 -0.36
CA LYS A 160 19.29 -26.48 0.61
C LYS A 160 19.79 -25.97 1.95
N ALA A 161 19.21 -24.88 2.45
CA ALA A 161 19.54 -24.38 3.77
C ALA A 161 19.31 -25.51 4.77
N SER A 162 20.36 -25.91 5.48
CA SER A 162 20.30 -26.83 6.61
C SER A 162 19.16 -26.40 7.52
N THR A 163 18.27 -27.35 7.81
CA THR A 163 17.29 -27.31 8.88
C THR A 163 17.94 -26.95 10.21
#